data_AF-A0A936N9G2-F1
#
_entry.id   AF-A0A936N9G2-F1
#
_cell.length_a   1.000
_cell.length_b   1.000
_cell.length_c   1.000
_cell.angle_alpha   90.00
_cell.angle_beta   90.00
_cell.angle_gamma   90.00
#
_symmetry.space_group_name_H-M   'P 1'
#
loop_
_entity.id
_entity.type
_entity.pdbx_description
1 polymer ?
#
loop_
_entity_poly.entity_id
_entity_poly.type
_entity_poly.pdbx_seq_one_letter_code
_entity_poly.pdbx_strand_id
1 'polypeptide(L)'
;MITEVSRSEHSELCTTAVAGTPGWESRAACSDATGEVTKLFFSDELPDIALAKRLCAGCPVLLDCLEAAVARNEQFGVWGGQLFVGGKVVHFKRARGRPPKNPRPEEHLPQVPIPEHLRERLSA
;
A
#
# COMPACT_ATOMS: atom_id res chain seq x y z
N MET A 1 7.70 -27.60 -56.33
CA MET A 1 7.25 -28.53 -55.29
C MET A 1 7.33 -27.77 -53.99
N ILE A 2 6.16 -27.57 -53.40
CA ILE A 2 5.92 -27.02 -52.07
C ILE A 2 6.66 -27.85 -51.01
N THR A 3 7.28 -27.19 -50.04
CA THR A 3 7.16 -27.55 -48.62
C THR A 3 7.53 -26.34 -47.77
N GLU A 4 6.48 -25.76 -47.17
CA GLU A 4 6.53 -24.80 -46.08
C GLU A 4 7.28 -25.39 -44.88
N VAL A 5 8.33 -24.70 -44.41
CA VAL A 5 8.82 -24.90 -43.04
C VAL A 5 8.11 -23.87 -42.17
N SER A 6 7.24 -24.44 -41.35
CA SER A 6 6.32 -23.82 -40.42
C SER A 6 6.93 -22.66 -39.63
N ARG A 7 6.29 -21.49 -39.71
CA ARG A 7 6.45 -20.36 -38.81
C ARG A 7 5.87 -20.75 -37.45
N SER A 8 6.69 -21.34 -36.59
CA SER A 8 6.36 -21.62 -35.18
C SER A 8 7.43 -21.00 -34.28
N GLU A 9 7.50 -19.68 -34.27
CA GLU A 9 8.16 -18.92 -33.19
C GLU A 9 7.11 -18.59 -32.11
N HIS A 10 6.55 -19.63 -31.50
CA HIS A 10 5.80 -19.55 -30.24
C HIS A 10 6.38 -20.56 -29.24
N SER A 11 7.70 -20.55 -29.14
CA SER A 11 8.54 -21.27 -28.18
C SER A 11 9.55 -20.21 -27.73
N GLU A 12 9.73 -19.77 -26.50
CA GLU A 12 9.44 -20.30 -25.18
C GLU A 12 9.68 -19.12 -24.24
N LEU A 13 8.67 -18.66 -23.50
CA LEU A 13 8.84 -18.04 -22.18
C LEU A 13 7.50 -18.12 -21.45
N CYS A 14 6.93 -19.33 -21.40
CA CYS A 14 6.18 -19.72 -20.22
C CYS A 14 7.23 -20.07 -19.17
N THR A 15 7.81 -19.04 -18.53
CA THR A 15 8.65 -19.26 -17.36
C THR A 15 7.73 -19.77 -16.25
N THR A 16 7.85 -21.06 -16.01
CA THR A 16 7.40 -21.83 -14.88
C THR A 16 7.12 -20.96 -13.65
N ALA A 17 5.90 -21.09 -13.12
CA ALA A 17 5.49 -20.52 -11.86
C ALA A 17 6.54 -20.83 -10.77
N VAL A 18 7.32 -19.81 -10.42
CA VAL A 18 8.17 -19.86 -9.23
C VAL A 18 7.22 -19.92 -8.03
N ALA A 19 7.20 -21.06 -7.32
CA ALA A 19 6.66 -21.12 -5.98
C ALA A 19 7.35 -20.01 -5.18
N GLY A 20 6.55 -18.99 -4.83
CA GLY A 20 7.03 -17.65 -4.56
C GLY A 20 8.11 -17.62 -3.48
N THR A 21 9.19 -16.90 -3.76
CA THR A 21 9.93 -16.27 -2.67
C THR A 21 8.88 -15.49 -1.87
N PRO A 22 8.71 -15.74 -0.56
CA PRO A 22 7.76 -14.98 0.22
C PRO A 22 8.12 -13.51 0.04
N GLY A 23 7.22 -12.79 -0.62
CA GLY A 23 7.39 -11.37 -0.88
C GLY A 23 7.42 -10.60 0.43
N TRP A 24 7.68 -9.31 0.33
CA TRP A 24 7.67 -8.40 1.49
C TRP A 24 6.35 -8.48 2.28
N GLU A 25 5.25 -8.85 1.62
CA GLU A 25 3.91 -9.02 2.19
C GLU A 25 3.88 -9.98 3.38
N SER A 26 4.63 -11.09 3.30
CA SER A 26 4.69 -12.11 4.36
C SER A 26 5.36 -11.62 5.65
N ARG A 27 6.19 -10.57 5.55
CA ARG A 27 6.89 -9.92 6.67
C ARG A 27 6.15 -8.68 7.16
N ALA A 28 5.01 -8.34 6.57
CA ALA A 28 4.24 -7.16 6.96
C ALA A 28 3.60 -7.35 8.34
N ALA A 29 3.76 -6.36 9.22
CA ALA A 29 3.17 -6.37 10.56
C ALA A 29 1.64 -6.43 10.54
N CYS A 30 1.01 -6.04 9.43
CA CYS A 30 -0.43 -6.11 9.22
C CYS A 30 -0.93 -7.46 8.71
N SER A 31 -0.03 -8.35 8.29
CA SER A 31 -0.37 -9.67 7.77
C SER A 31 -0.69 -10.61 8.94
N ASP A 32 -1.95 -10.61 9.39
CA ASP A 32 -2.46 -11.53 10.39
C ASP A 32 -3.24 -12.69 9.76
N ALA A 33 -3.22 -13.87 10.38
CA ALA A 33 -3.93 -15.04 9.88
C ALA A 33 -5.45 -14.87 9.86
N THR A 34 -5.99 -13.96 10.68
CA THR A 34 -7.42 -13.70 10.83
C THR A 34 -7.96 -12.60 9.92
N GLY A 35 -7.09 -11.76 9.35
CA GLY A 35 -7.49 -10.57 8.57
C GLY A 35 -8.13 -9.45 9.39
N GLU A 36 -8.20 -9.57 10.71
CA GLU A 36 -8.79 -8.55 11.60
C GLU A 36 -7.93 -7.29 11.62
N VAL A 37 -6.62 -7.45 11.63
CA VAL A 37 -5.69 -6.32 11.56
C VAL A 37 -5.82 -5.63 10.22
N THR A 38 -5.92 -6.40 9.14
CA THR A 38 -6.03 -5.88 7.76
C THR A 38 -7.25 -4.98 7.56
N LYS A 39 -8.39 -5.27 8.20
CA LYS A 39 -9.62 -4.44 8.11
C LYS A 39 -9.39 -2.99 8.54
N LEU A 40 -8.50 -2.74 9.51
CA LEU A 40 -8.19 -1.39 10.00
C LEU A 40 -7.56 -0.51 8.92
N PHE A 41 -6.82 -1.10 7.98
CA PHE A 41 -6.05 -0.37 6.95
C PHE A 41 -6.95 0.18 5.85
N PHE A 42 -8.15 -0.37 5.70
CA PHE A 42 -9.16 0.05 4.72
C PHE A 42 -10.36 0.72 5.39
N SER A 43 -10.31 0.93 6.71
CA SER A 43 -11.38 1.59 7.43
C SER A 43 -11.42 3.09 7.12
N ASP A 44 -12.64 3.62 7.11
CA ASP A 44 -12.92 5.03 6.98
C ASP A 44 -12.97 5.76 8.33
N GLU A 45 -12.94 5.01 9.44
CA GLU A 45 -13.04 5.55 10.78
C GLU A 45 -11.68 6.03 11.28
N LEU A 46 -11.65 7.23 11.88
CA LEU A 46 -10.41 7.85 12.33
C LEU A 46 -9.66 7.06 13.40
N PRO A 47 -10.32 6.43 14.39
CA PRO A 47 -9.64 5.56 15.35
C PRO A 47 -8.93 4.38 14.68
N ASP A 48 -9.53 3.80 13.65
CA ASP A 48 -8.97 2.65 12.93
C ASP A 48 -7.78 3.07 12.05
N ILE A 49 -7.92 4.18 11.32
CA ILE A 49 -6.83 4.80 10.56
C ILE A 49 -5.65 5.11 11.50
N ALA A 50 -5.95 5.66 12.68
CA ALA A 50 -4.94 5.99 13.68
C ALA A 50 -4.20 4.74 14.20
N LEU A 51 -4.93 3.65 14.41
CA LEU A 51 -4.36 2.37 14.80
C LEU A 51 -3.52 1.76 13.68
N ALA A 52 -4.02 1.75 12.44
CA ALA A 52 -3.30 1.27 11.27
C ALA A 52 -1.98 2.03 11.05
N LYS A 53 -1.97 3.36 11.14
CA LYS A 53 -0.74 4.16 11.02
C LYS A 53 0.28 3.85 12.12
N ARG A 54 -0.18 3.62 13.35
CA ARG A 54 0.69 3.23 14.48
C ARG A 54 1.32 1.85 14.26
N LEU A 55 0.54 0.88 13.78
CA LEU A 55 1.05 -0.45 13.42
C LEU A 55 2.05 -0.37 12.25
N CYS A 56 1.75 0.45 11.24
CA CYS A 56 2.66 0.68 10.11
C CYS A 56 4.01 1.26 10.53
N ALA A 57 4.05 2.19 11.48
CA ALA A 57 5.25 2.98 11.78
C ALA A 57 6.48 2.14 12.19
N GLY A 58 6.27 0.93 12.73
CA GLY A 58 7.33 -0.02 13.08
C GLY A 58 7.49 -1.21 12.12
N CYS A 59 6.80 -1.20 10.99
CA CYS A 59 6.77 -2.35 10.06
C CYS A 59 8.10 -2.48 9.30
N PRO A 60 8.73 -3.68 9.25
CA PRO A 60 10.03 -3.87 8.61
C PRO A 60 10.00 -3.76 7.07
N VAL A 61 8.81 -3.76 6.47
CA VAL A 61 8.59 -3.71 5.01
C VAL A 61 7.87 -2.44 4.58
N LEU A 62 7.99 -1.38 5.38
CA LEU A 62 7.30 -0.11 5.15
C LEU A 62 7.60 0.45 3.75
N LEU A 63 8.87 0.43 3.33
CA LEU A 63 9.31 0.97 2.04
C LEU A 63 8.76 0.14 0.89
N ASP A 64 9.00 -1.18 0.88
CA ASP A 64 8.50 -2.10 -0.15
C ASP A 64 6.98 -1.97 -0.32
N CYS A 65 6.25 -1.86 0.80
CA CYS A 65 4.80 -1.67 0.83
C CYS A 65 4.38 -0.34 0.18
N LEU A 66 5.07 0.76 0.50
CA LEU A 66 4.77 2.08 -0.08
C LEU A 66 5.06 2.11 -1.58
N GLU A 67 6.19 1.55 -2.01
CA GLU A 67 6.57 1.47 -3.43
C GLU A 67 5.54 0.68 -4.23
N ALA A 68 5.09 -0.45 -3.68
CA ALA A 68 4.06 -1.28 -4.30
C ALA A 68 2.71 -0.56 -4.38
N ALA A 69 2.31 0.20 -3.35
CA ALA A 69 1.08 1.00 -3.36
C ALA A 69 1.13 2.12 -4.43
N VAL A 70 2.25 2.83 -4.53
CA VAL A 70 2.47 3.87 -5.55
C VAL A 70 2.49 3.25 -6.95
N ALA A 71 3.12 2.08 -7.13
CA ALA A 71 3.14 1.38 -8.42
C ALA A 71 1.75 0.92 -8.89
N ARG A 72 0.89 0.52 -7.95
CA ARG A 72 -0.51 0.16 -8.25
C ARG A 72 -1.47 1.35 -8.36
N ASN A 73 -0.97 2.57 -8.13
CA ASN A 73 -1.80 3.77 -8.03
C ASN A 73 -2.97 3.56 -7.06
N GLU A 74 -2.65 3.05 -5.87
CA GLU A 74 -3.66 2.70 -4.87
C GLU A 74 -4.51 3.90 -4.48
N GLN A 75 -5.83 3.71 -4.44
CA GLN A 75 -6.76 4.82 -4.32
C GLN A 75 -7.08 5.14 -2.86
N PHE A 76 -7.09 4.12 -1.99
CA PHE A 76 -7.57 4.25 -0.61
C PHE A 76 -6.77 3.40 0.38
N GLY A 77 -6.84 3.81 1.65
CA GLY A 77 -6.33 3.04 2.79
C GLY A 77 -4.93 3.44 3.25
N VAL A 78 -4.42 2.76 4.27
CA VAL A 78 -3.09 2.99 4.84
C VAL A 78 -2.08 2.03 4.20
N TRP A 79 -1.03 2.59 3.60
CA TRP A 79 0.02 1.83 2.92
C TRP A 79 1.38 2.43 3.25
N GLY A 80 2.33 1.61 3.71
CA GLY A 80 3.68 2.08 4.05
C GLY A 80 3.70 3.30 4.98
N GLY A 81 2.77 3.36 5.95
CA GLY A 81 2.63 4.50 6.87
C GLY A 81 1.92 5.74 6.31
N GLN A 82 1.56 5.74 5.03
CA GLN A 82 0.85 6.83 4.35
C GLN A 82 -0.65 6.52 4.22
N LEU A 83 -1.50 7.55 4.35
CA LEU A 83 -2.93 7.40 4.10
C LEU A 83 -3.23 7.88 2.68
N PHE A 84 -3.82 7.01 1.87
CA PHE A 84 -4.27 7.29 0.52
C PHE A 84 -5.75 7.67 0.52
N VAL A 85 -6.07 8.78 -0.15
CA VAL A 85 -7.44 9.24 -0.39
C VAL A 85 -7.54 9.73 -1.83
N GLY A 86 -8.23 8.97 -2.68
CA GLY A 86 -8.36 9.27 -4.11
C GLY A 86 -7.00 9.30 -4.83
N GLY A 87 -6.12 8.37 -4.51
CA GLY A 87 -4.77 8.25 -5.10
C GLY A 87 -3.74 9.24 -4.54
N LYS A 88 -4.13 10.12 -3.61
CA LYS A 88 -3.24 11.11 -3.01
C LYS A 88 -2.88 10.75 -1.59
N VAL A 89 -1.62 10.96 -1.22
CA VAL A 89 -1.18 10.82 0.17
C VAL A 89 -1.62 12.04 0.98
N VAL A 90 -2.28 11.79 2.10
CA VAL A 90 -2.73 12.80 3.06
C VAL A 90 -2.20 12.49 4.46
N HIS A 91 -1.95 13.52 5.27
CA HIS A 91 -1.48 13.33 6.64
C HIS A 91 -2.53 12.68 7.55
N PHE A 92 -3.78 13.16 7.47
CA PHE A 92 -4.92 12.65 8.23
C PHE A 92 -6.23 12.91 7.47
N LYS A 93 -7.22 12.06 7.70
CA LYS A 93 -8.59 12.28 7.22
C LYS A 93 -9.26 13.31 8.13
N ARG A 94 -9.99 14.28 7.54
CA ARG A 94 -10.79 15.23 8.32
C ARG A 94 -12.07 14.53 8.79
N ALA A 95 -12.45 14.71 10.06
CA ALA A 95 -13.77 14.28 10.50
C ALA A 95 -14.88 15.03 9.78
N ARG A 96 -16.05 14.41 9.73
CA ARG A 96 -17.28 15.05 9.28
C ARG A 96 -17.72 16.11 10.30
N GLY A 97 -18.34 17.18 9.80
CA GLY A 97 -18.90 18.25 10.64
C GLY A 97 -17.98 19.43 10.89
N ARG A 98 -18.37 20.28 11.85
CA ARG A 98 -17.61 21.48 12.21
C ARG A 98 -16.26 21.09 12.83
N PRO A 99 -15.15 21.75 12.45
CA PRO A 99 -13.87 21.54 13.12
C PRO A 99 -14.01 21.73 14.64
N PRO A 100 -13.55 20.77 15.44
CA PRO A 100 -13.59 20.90 16.90
C PRO A 100 -12.62 22.00 17.35
N LYS A 101 -12.92 22.63 18.49
CA LYS A 101 -12.03 23.67 19.07
C LYS A 101 -10.69 23.10 19.48
N ASN A 102 -10.68 21.84 19.94
CA ASN A 102 -9.48 21.11 20.33
C ASN A 102 -9.32 19.90 19.40
N PRO A 103 -8.10 19.64 18.89
CA PRO A 103 -7.85 18.45 18.09
C PRO A 103 -8.06 17.20 18.94
N ARG A 104 -8.51 16.13 18.30
CA ARG A 104 -8.71 14.86 18.99
C ARG A 104 -7.38 14.13 19.18
N PRO A 105 -7.22 13.31 20.22
CA PRO A 105 -6.00 12.52 20.41
C PRO A 105 -5.64 11.68 19.17
N GLU A 106 -6.64 11.09 18.49
CA GLU A 106 -6.46 10.27 17.29
C GLU A 106 -5.88 11.04 16.08
N GLU A 107 -5.91 12.37 16.10
CA GLU A 107 -5.34 13.20 15.02
C GLU A 107 -3.81 13.34 15.15
N HIS A 108 -3.25 12.99 16.32
CA HIS A 108 -1.80 12.99 16.55
C HIS A 108 -1.19 11.66 16.10
N LEU A 109 -0.90 11.55 14.80
CA LEU A 109 -0.35 10.33 14.19
C LEU A 109 1.14 10.44 13.92
N PRO A 110 1.89 9.32 14.01
CA PRO A 110 3.29 9.30 13.60
C PRO A 110 3.41 9.70 12.13
N GLN A 111 4.32 10.63 11.85
CA GLN A 111 4.65 11.01 10.48
C GLN A 111 5.82 10.16 10.01
N VAL A 112 5.56 9.28 9.05
CA VAL A 112 6.61 8.53 8.37
C VAL A 112 7.01 9.33 7.12
N PRO A 113 8.29 9.65 6.92
CA PRO A 113 8.73 10.42 5.76
C PRO A 113 8.56 9.61 4.47
N ILE A 114 8.06 10.27 3.41
CA ILE A 114 7.97 9.69 2.06
C ILE A 114 9.33 9.89 1.37
N PRO A 115 9.98 8.84 0.85
CA PRO A 115 11.19 8.95 0.03
C PRO A 115 11.01 9.90 -1.16
N GLU A 116 12.05 10.65 -1.53
CA GLU A 116 11.99 11.66 -2.60
C GLU A 116 11.51 11.09 -3.93
N HIS A 117 12.04 9.93 -4.35
CA HIS A 117 11.68 9.30 -5.62
C HIS A 117 10.20 8.91 -5.71
N LEU A 118 9.56 8.64 -4.56
CA LEU A 118 8.12 8.36 -4.51
C LEU A 118 7.29 9.63 -4.46
N ARG A 119 7.83 10.72 -3.90
CA ARG A 119 7.15 12.01 -3.87
C ARG A 119 6.95 12.57 -5.27
N GLU A 120 7.96 12.45 -6.13
CA GLU A 120 7.89 12.86 -7.53
C GLU A 120 6.77 12.10 -8.27
N ARG A 121 6.67 10.78 -8.06
CA ARG A 121 5.64 9.93 -8.67
C ARG A 121 4.22 10.25 -8.19
N LEU A 122 4.06 10.64 -6.93
CA LEU A 122 2.77 11.03 -6.34
C LEU A 122 2.34 12.45 -6.75
N SER A 123 3.24 13.24 -7.34
CA SER A 123 2.99 14.63 -7.76
C SER A 123 2.66 14.79 -9.25
N ALA A 124 2.88 13.73 -10.05
CA ALA A 124 2.60 13.68 -11.48
C ALA A 124 1.12 13.36 -11.76
#